data_AF-A0AAE0XFG2-F1
#
_entry.id   AF-A0AAE0XFG2-F1
#
_cell.length_a   1.000
_cell.length_b   1.000
_cell.length_c   1.000
_cell.angle_alpha   90.00
_cell.angle_beta   90.00
_cell.angle_gamma   90.00
#
_symmetry.space_group_name_H-M   'P 1'
#
loop_
_entity.id
_entity.type
_entity.pdbx_description
1 polymer ?
#
loop_
_entity_poly.entity_id
_entity_poly.type
_entity_poly.pdbx_seq_one_letter_code
_entity_poly.pdbx_strand_id
1 'polypeptide(L)'
;MSKTAQVTDIYKFGNFPEVDELWAKSQVMCYGADSHIRLLDQEPASGEEQLPVWKVAVNDRQRRFIEDEFEMLRDLGLNAAPAVQMHPEPLVDGKGIFGFRMERLLAIGPDTAVGKSEFFKCLEQIHEKGVVHNDFHPMNVMMNGQGQLVVIDFGRSGRVGNKIPTEKRSPWWRAELYSFEADRISLDKFFCMFQT
;
A
#
# COMPACT_ATOMS: atom_id res chain seq x y z
N MET A 1 30.87 18.07 18.53
CA MET A 1 29.57 18.43 17.94
C MET A 1 29.40 17.57 16.70
N SER A 2 28.67 16.46 16.85
CA SER A 2 28.65 15.36 15.89
C SER A 2 27.86 15.72 14.63
N LYS A 3 28.54 15.71 13.48
CA LYS A 3 27.93 15.75 12.14
C LYS A 3 27.41 14.37 11.80
N THR A 4 26.26 14.01 12.37
CA THR A 4 25.47 12.84 11.94
C THR A 4 24.01 13.07 12.32
N ALA A 5 23.43 14.19 11.85
CA ALA A 5 22.01 14.18 11.55
C ALA A 5 21.88 13.16 10.41
N GLN A 6 21.56 11.92 10.77
CA GLN A 6 21.42 10.83 9.80
C GLN A 6 20.38 11.26 8.76
N VAL A 7 20.59 10.83 7.52
CA VAL A 7 19.71 11.05 6.36
C VAL A 7 18.24 10.62 6.61
N THR A 8 17.96 10.03 7.75
CA THR A 8 16.65 9.61 8.26
C THR A 8 15.76 10.75 8.77
N ASP A 9 16.32 11.88 9.20
CA ASP A 9 15.54 13.01 9.78
C ASP A 9 14.94 13.94 8.72
N ILE A 10 15.48 13.98 7.50
CA ILE A 10 15.07 14.92 6.45
C ILE A 10 13.63 14.68 5.95
N TYR A 11 13.08 13.50 6.23
CA TYR A 11 11.74 13.08 5.81
C TYR A 11 10.79 12.86 7.00
N LYS A 12 11.19 13.25 8.20
CA LYS A 12 10.33 13.15 9.38
C LYS A 12 9.23 14.20 9.33
N PHE A 13 7.98 13.76 9.46
CA PHE A 13 6.83 14.64 9.33
C PHE A 13 6.32 15.15 10.68
N GLY A 14 6.36 16.47 10.85
CA GLY A 14 5.87 17.12 12.06
C GLY A 14 6.75 16.87 13.29
N ASN A 15 6.39 17.54 14.38
CA ASN A 15 7.04 17.40 15.69
C ASN A 15 6.01 16.83 16.68
N PHE A 16 5.57 15.60 16.42
CA PHE A 16 4.59 14.89 17.25
C PHE A 16 5.28 13.75 18.01
N PRO A 17 5.04 13.58 19.32
CA PRO A 17 5.65 12.51 20.11
C PRO A 17 5.44 11.11 19.51
N GLU A 18 4.27 10.86 18.93
CA GLU A 18 3.91 9.58 18.29
C GLU A 18 4.78 9.30 17.05
N VAL A 19 5.08 10.35 16.28
CA VAL A 19 6.00 10.28 15.13
C VAL A 19 7.45 10.10 15.61
N ASP A 20 7.85 10.80 16.68
CA ASP A 20 9.18 10.69 17.26
C ASP A 20 9.47 9.26 17.75
N GLU A 21 8.53 8.66 18.48
CA GLU A 21 8.63 7.30 19.01
C GLU A 21 8.74 6.27 17.88
N LEU A 22 7.95 6.43 16.83
CA LEU A 22 7.99 5.58 15.65
C LEU A 22 9.34 5.65 14.93
N TRP A 23 9.85 6.86 14.69
CA TRP A 23 11.14 7.06 14.03
C TRP A 23 12.29 6.45 14.83
N ALA A 24 12.21 6.47 16.16
CA ALA A 24 13.22 5.91 17.06
C ALA A 24 13.24 4.38 17.10
N LYS A 25 12.13 3.71 16.72
CA LYS A 25 11.97 2.24 16.80
C LYS A 25 11.99 1.55 15.44
N SER A 26 12.23 2.29 14.36
CA SER A 26 12.10 1.76 13.00
C SER A 26 13.14 2.31 12.02
N GLN A 27 13.54 1.44 11.10
CA GLN A 27 14.40 1.75 9.97
C GLN A 27 13.59 1.93 8.68
N VAL A 28 14.08 2.78 7.79
CA VAL A 28 13.49 2.94 6.45
C VAL A 28 13.79 1.68 5.63
N MET A 29 12.74 1.05 5.09
CA MET A 29 12.86 -0.11 4.20
C MET A 29 12.85 0.31 2.73
N CYS A 30 11.89 1.14 2.33
CA CYS A 30 11.83 1.72 1.00
C CYS A 30 11.08 3.06 0.97
N TYR A 31 11.39 3.84 -0.06
CA TYR A 31 10.67 5.07 -0.40
C TYR A 31 9.67 4.72 -1.51
N GLY A 32 8.37 4.84 -1.22
CA GLY A 32 7.34 4.82 -2.25
C GLY A 32 7.13 6.23 -2.82
N ALA A 33 6.52 6.33 -4.01
CA ALA A 33 6.14 7.62 -4.59
C ALA A 33 5.18 8.42 -3.68
N ASP A 34 4.35 7.71 -2.90
CA ASP A 34 3.30 8.31 -2.09
C ASP A 34 3.35 7.92 -0.58
N SER A 35 4.38 7.21 -0.11
CA SER A 35 4.53 6.88 1.33
C SER A 35 5.95 6.45 1.71
N HIS A 36 6.25 6.43 3.01
CA HIS A 36 7.46 5.84 3.56
C HIS A 36 7.14 4.50 4.19
N ILE A 37 7.84 3.45 3.75
CA ILE A 37 7.74 2.12 4.35
C ILE A 37 8.89 1.95 5.32
N ARG A 38 8.54 1.67 6.58
CA ARG A 38 9.48 1.48 7.67
C ARG A 38 9.29 0.10 8.27
N LEU A 39 10.38 -0.45 8.81
CA LEU A 39 10.39 -1.74 9.47
C LEU A 39 10.81 -1.55 10.92
N LEU A 40 10.10 -2.18 11.86
CA LEU A 40 10.49 -2.17 13.27
C LEU A 40 11.86 -2.83 13.49
N ASP A 41 12.67 -2.22 14.34
CA ASP A 41 14.04 -2.69 14.65
C ASP A 41 14.05 -4.01 15.42
N GLN A 42 13.02 -4.25 16.24
CA GLN A 42 12.83 -5.49 16.98
C GLN A 42 11.44 -6.04 16.69
N GLU A 43 11.39 -7.30 16.25
CA GLU A 43 10.14 -8.03 16.12
C GLU A 43 9.52 -8.13 17.55
N PRO A 44 8.24 -7.76 17.73
CA PRO A 44 7.61 -7.77 19.04
C PRO A 44 7.80 -9.12 19.73
N ALA A 45 8.22 -9.13 20.99
CA ALA A 45 8.39 -10.37 21.75
C ALA A 45 7.04 -11.11 21.86
N SER A 46 6.87 -12.15 21.05
CA SER A 46 5.76 -13.13 21.06
C SER A 46 4.35 -12.56 21.29
N GLY A 47 3.60 -12.35 20.20
CA GLY A 47 2.17 -12.05 20.21
C GLY A 47 1.55 -12.32 18.83
N GLU A 48 0.28 -12.70 18.79
CA GLU A 48 -0.43 -13.21 17.59
C GLU A 48 -0.64 -12.17 16.48
N GLU A 49 -0.24 -10.91 16.66
CA GLU A 49 -0.41 -9.83 15.67
C GLU A 49 0.91 -9.08 15.39
N GLN A 50 1.92 -9.79 14.89
CA GLN A 50 3.16 -9.16 14.43
C GLN A 50 2.96 -8.58 13.01
N LEU A 51 2.60 -7.30 12.94
CA LEU A 51 2.54 -6.52 11.70
C LEU A 51 3.69 -5.51 11.67
N PRO A 52 4.92 -5.94 11.30
CA PRO A 52 6.15 -5.18 11.54
C PRO A 52 6.41 -4.08 10.52
N VAL A 53 5.61 -4.00 9.45
CA VAL A 53 5.78 -3.03 8.37
C VAL A 53 4.86 -1.84 8.59
N TRP A 54 5.43 -0.65 8.59
CA TRP A 54 4.73 0.60 8.89
C TRP A 54 4.72 1.47 7.64
N LYS A 55 3.53 1.75 7.10
CA LYS A 55 3.34 2.70 5.99
C LYS A 55 2.94 4.03 6.58
N VAL A 56 3.76 5.07 6.39
CA VAL A 56 3.55 6.40 6.99
C VAL A 56 3.62 7.52 5.97
N ALA A 57 2.84 8.56 6.20
CA ALA A 57 2.88 9.81 5.45
C ALA A 57 4.05 10.68 5.90
N VAL A 58 4.67 11.38 4.95
CA VAL A 58 5.71 12.38 5.26
C VAL A 58 5.32 13.83 4.93
N ASN A 59 4.08 14.05 4.48
CA ASN A 59 3.49 15.38 4.28
C ASN A 59 1.95 15.31 4.30
N ASP A 60 1.29 16.48 4.36
CA ASP A 60 -0.17 16.57 4.41
C ASP A 60 -0.87 16.01 3.15
N ARG A 61 -0.19 15.99 1.98
CA ARG A 61 -0.74 15.36 0.76
C ARG A 61 -0.79 13.84 0.92
N GLN A 62 0.32 13.24 1.33
CA GLN A 62 0.41 11.80 1.56
C GLN A 62 -0.48 11.35 2.70
N ARG A 63 -0.68 12.18 3.73
CA ARG A 63 -1.61 11.89 4.82
C ARG A 63 -3.01 11.55 4.33
N ARG A 64 -3.54 12.35 3.40
CA ARG A 64 -4.88 12.10 2.82
C ARG A 64 -4.92 10.77 2.06
N PHE A 65 -3.85 10.44 1.33
CA PHE A 65 -3.77 9.19 0.57
C PHE A 65 -3.67 7.98 1.51
N ILE A 66 -2.92 8.11 2.59
CA ILE A 66 -2.80 7.09 3.63
C ILE A 66 -4.14 6.86 4.34
N GLU A 67 -4.88 7.93 4.65
CA GLU A 67 -6.21 7.83 5.26
C GLU A 67 -7.19 7.13 4.33
N ASP A 68 -7.29 7.55 3.07
CA ASP A 68 -8.13 6.90 2.06
C ASP A 68 -7.76 5.42 1.85
N GLU A 69 -6.46 5.13 1.82
CA GLU A 69 -5.95 3.76 1.64
C GLU A 69 -6.26 2.88 2.85
N PHE A 70 -6.05 3.39 4.06
CA PHE A 70 -6.35 2.67 5.29
C PHE A 70 -7.83 2.29 5.35
N GLU A 71 -8.70 3.24 5.03
CA GLU A 71 -10.15 3.03 4.99
C GLU A 71 -10.54 1.98 3.94
N MET A 72 -9.91 2.02 2.76
CA MET A 72 -10.17 1.02 1.72
C MET A 72 -9.68 -0.37 2.11
N LEU A 73 -8.47 -0.49 2.65
CA LEU A 73 -7.90 -1.76 3.06
C LEU A 73 -8.67 -2.37 4.23
N ARG A 74 -9.17 -1.54 5.16
CA ARG A 74 -10.06 -2.00 6.24
C ARG A 74 -11.33 -2.64 5.69
N ASP A 75 -11.98 -2.00 4.72
CA ASP A 75 -13.17 -2.56 4.06
C ASP A 75 -12.86 -3.87 3.32
N LEU A 76 -11.75 -3.94 2.58
CA LEU A 76 -11.34 -5.14 1.85
C LEU A 76 -11.02 -6.31 2.80
N GLY A 77 -10.35 -6.04 3.92
CA GLY A 77 -10.04 -7.04 4.95
C GLY A 77 -11.28 -7.66 5.57
N LEU A 78 -12.31 -6.87 5.85
CA LEU A 78 -13.60 -7.36 6.36
C LEU A 78 -14.35 -8.26 5.36
N ASN A 79 -14.04 -8.12 4.07
CA ASN A 79 -14.70 -8.84 2.99
C ASN A 79 -13.85 -9.97 2.38
N ALA A 80 -12.76 -10.36 3.06
CA ALA A 80 -11.84 -11.43 2.63
C ALA A 80 -11.32 -11.25 1.19
N ALA A 81 -11.03 -10.01 0.77
CA ALA A 81 -10.36 -9.76 -0.49
C ALA A 81 -8.85 -10.10 -0.40
N PRO A 82 -8.17 -10.40 -1.52
CA PRO A 82 -6.74 -10.66 -1.54
C PRO A 82 -5.93 -9.35 -1.41
N ALA A 83 -6.15 -8.60 -0.34
CA ALA A 83 -5.48 -7.33 -0.04
C ALA A 83 -4.61 -7.47 1.22
N VAL A 84 -3.57 -6.65 1.31
CA VAL A 84 -2.63 -6.70 2.43
C VAL A 84 -3.33 -6.59 3.78
N GLN A 85 -3.00 -7.50 4.70
CA GLN A 85 -3.54 -7.46 6.05
C GLN A 85 -2.92 -6.32 6.84
N MET A 86 -3.79 -5.55 7.50
CA MET A 86 -3.40 -4.42 8.34
C MET A 86 -3.87 -4.59 9.77
N HIS A 87 -3.24 -3.82 10.65
CA HIS A 87 -3.69 -3.69 12.03
C HIS A 87 -5.01 -2.88 12.05
N PRO A 88 -6.05 -3.32 12.80
CA PRO A 88 -7.35 -2.63 12.82
C PRO A 88 -7.28 -1.18 13.31
N GLU A 89 -6.38 -0.90 14.25
CA GLU A 89 -6.10 0.47 14.72
C GLU A 89 -5.06 1.16 13.80
N PRO A 90 -5.35 2.37 13.28
CA PRO A 90 -4.37 3.17 12.53
C PRO A 90 -3.32 3.79 13.45
N LEU A 91 -2.29 4.41 12.85
CA LEU A 91 -1.37 5.29 13.54
C LEU A 91 -1.91 6.72 13.49
N VAL A 92 -2.07 7.35 14.65
CA VAL A 92 -2.69 8.66 14.79
C VAL A 92 -1.79 9.63 15.54
N ASP A 93 -1.84 10.91 15.16
CA ASP A 93 -1.21 12.02 15.87
C ASP A 93 -2.22 13.18 16.06
N GLY A 94 -1.75 14.34 16.51
CA GLY A 94 -2.59 15.53 16.72
C GLY A 94 -3.32 16.05 15.46
N LYS A 95 -3.05 15.52 14.27
CA LYS A 95 -3.71 15.86 12.99
C LYS A 95 -4.54 14.71 12.41
N GLY A 96 -4.71 13.59 13.13
CA GLY A 96 -5.47 12.43 12.68
C GLY A 96 -4.59 11.27 12.21
N ILE A 97 -5.10 10.45 11.30
CA ILE A 97 -4.37 9.28 10.77
C ILE A 97 -3.14 9.76 10.00
N PHE A 98 -1.99 9.15 10.26
CA PHE A 98 -0.74 9.44 9.54
C PHE A 98 -0.04 8.19 9.01
N GLY A 99 -0.54 7.01 9.36
CA GLY A 99 0.02 5.75 8.91
C GLY A 99 -0.78 4.56 9.40
N PHE A 100 -0.32 3.37 9.04
CA PHE A 100 -0.86 2.11 9.51
C PHE A 100 0.22 1.02 9.50
N ARG A 101 -0.09 -0.09 10.17
CA ARG A 101 0.77 -1.26 10.30
C ARG A 101 0.22 -2.38 9.43
N MET A 102 1.10 -3.13 8.77
CA MET A 102 0.74 -4.22 7.88
C MET A 102 1.70 -5.40 7.98
N GLU A 103 1.25 -6.53 7.44
CA GLU A 103 2.03 -7.77 7.41
C GLU A 103 3.30 -7.61 6.56
N ARG A 104 4.28 -8.47 6.80
CA ARG A 104 5.47 -8.55 5.96
C ARG A 104 5.13 -9.32 4.68
N LEU A 105 5.39 -8.69 3.53
CA LEU A 105 5.19 -9.28 2.22
C LEU A 105 6.52 -9.47 1.49
N LEU A 106 6.57 -10.49 0.64
CA LEU A 106 7.70 -10.82 -0.21
C LEU A 106 7.42 -10.44 -1.66
N ALA A 107 8.37 -9.78 -2.31
CA ALA A 107 8.26 -9.51 -3.74
C ALA A 107 8.28 -10.83 -4.52
N ILE A 108 7.48 -10.90 -5.59
CA ILE A 108 7.46 -12.05 -6.48
C ILE A 108 8.79 -12.05 -7.28
N GLY A 109 9.66 -13.02 -6.97
CA GLY A 109 10.94 -13.17 -7.65
C GLY A 109 10.80 -13.81 -9.04
N PRO A 110 11.81 -13.69 -9.92
CA PRO A 110 11.77 -14.26 -11.27
C PRO A 110 11.62 -15.79 -11.28
N ASP A 111 12.10 -16.46 -10.23
CA ASP A 111 12.01 -17.91 -10.08
C ASP A 111 10.65 -18.38 -9.50
N THR A 112 9.79 -17.45 -9.09
CA THR A 112 8.47 -17.78 -8.55
C THR A 112 7.50 -17.97 -9.71
N ALA A 113 7.00 -19.19 -9.90
CA ALA A 113 6.06 -19.51 -10.96
C ALA A 113 4.67 -18.94 -10.68
N VAL A 114 4.43 -17.69 -11.09
CA VAL A 114 3.12 -17.03 -11.06
C VAL A 114 2.71 -16.69 -12.48
N GLY A 115 1.66 -17.34 -12.98
CA GLY A 115 1.14 -17.08 -14.31
C GLY A 115 0.35 -15.77 -14.42
N LYS A 116 0.16 -15.30 -15.66
CA LYS A 116 -0.70 -14.14 -15.98
C LYS A 116 -2.12 -14.30 -15.41
N SER A 117 -2.64 -15.53 -15.40
CA SER A 117 -4.02 -15.82 -14.99
C SER A 117 -4.27 -15.53 -13.50
N GLU A 118 -3.23 -15.65 -12.68
CA GLU A 118 -3.29 -15.49 -11.23
C GLU A 118 -3.43 -14.00 -10.87
N PHE A 119 -2.75 -13.11 -11.59
CA PHE A 119 -2.95 -11.66 -11.45
C PHE A 119 -4.39 -11.25 -11.81
N PHE A 120 -4.96 -11.82 -12.88
CA PHE A 120 -6.36 -11.57 -13.22
C PHE A 120 -7.32 -12.07 -12.14
N LYS A 121 -7.09 -13.26 -11.58
CA LYS A 121 -7.91 -13.79 -10.47
C LYS A 121 -7.87 -12.90 -9.23
N CYS A 122 -6.70 -12.35 -8.88
CA CYS A 122 -6.60 -11.38 -7.79
C CYS A 122 -7.40 -10.13 -8.11
N LEU A 123 -7.27 -9.60 -9.33
CA LEU A 123 -8.00 -8.41 -9.76
C LEU A 123 -9.52 -8.61 -9.74
N GLU A 124 -10.01 -9.74 -10.24
CA GLU A 124 -11.43 -10.09 -10.25
C GLU A 124 -12.00 -10.16 -8.82
N GLN A 125 -11.28 -10.77 -7.88
CA GLN A 125 -11.69 -10.81 -6.47
C GLN A 125 -11.78 -9.42 -5.82
N ILE A 126 -10.92 -8.48 -6.23
CA ILE A 126 -11.03 -7.06 -5.80
C ILE A 126 -12.26 -6.40 -6.45
N HIS A 127 -12.49 -6.64 -7.74
CA HIS A 127 -13.63 -6.10 -8.48
C HIS A 127 -14.97 -6.59 -7.95
N GLU A 128 -15.05 -7.84 -7.49
CA GLU A 128 -16.23 -8.41 -6.79
C GLU A 128 -16.63 -7.62 -5.54
N LYS A 129 -15.70 -6.86 -4.94
CA LYS A 129 -15.99 -5.96 -3.79
C LYS A 129 -16.42 -4.56 -4.23
N GLY A 130 -16.63 -4.33 -5.53
CA GLY A 130 -16.98 -3.02 -6.08
C GLY A 130 -15.81 -2.02 -6.06
N VAL A 131 -14.57 -2.49 -5.88
CA VAL A 131 -13.36 -1.66 -5.79
C VAL A 131 -12.62 -1.70 -7.12
N VAL A 132 -12.23 -0.52 -7.60
CA VAL A 132 -11.28 -0.34 -8.71
C VAL A 132 -9.95 0.07 -8.09
N HIS A 133 -8.88 -0.67 -8.38
CA HIS A 133 -7.56 -0.38 -7.83
C HIS A 133 -6.97 0.91 -8.43
N ASN A 134 -7.19 1.12 -9.73
CA ASN A 134 -6.78 2.29 -10.51
C ASN A 134 -5.25 2.48 -10.62
N ASP A 135 -4.50 1.42 -10.30
CA ASP A 135 -3.05 1.30 -10.51
C ASP A 135 -2.61 -0.17 -10.50
N PHE A 136 -3.46 -1.07 -10.99
CA PHE A 136 -3.20 -2.50 -10.88
C PHE A 136 -2.17 -2.96 -11.92
N HIS A 137 -1.08 -3.53 -11.44
CA HIS A 137 -0.05 -4.19 -12.24
C HIS A 137 0.72 -5.22 -11.39
N PRO A 138 1.47 -6.16 -11.99
CA PRO A 138 2.19 -7.21 -11.27
C PRO A 138 3.11 -6.74 -10.14
N MET A 139 3.74 -5.56 -10.24
CA MET A 139 4.56 -5.04 -9.13
C MET A 139 3.75 -4.60 -7.89
N ASN A 140 2.43 -4.44 -8.01
CA ASN A 140 1.51 -4.17 -6.90
C ASN A 140 0.85 -5.47 -6.39
N VAL A 141 1.44 -6.62 -6.72
CA VAL A 141 1.07 -7.91 -6.17
C VAL A 141 2.31 -8.54 -5.56
N MET A 142 2.20 -8.95 -4.31
CA MET A 142 3.26 -9.56 -3.52
C MET A 142 2.78 -10.91 -2.98
N MET A 143 3.62 -11.59 -2.21
CA MET A 143 3.32 -12.86 -1.58
C MET A 143 3.35 -12.74 -0.05
N ASN A 144 2.35 -13.27 0.64
CA ASN A 144 2.36 -13.36 2.10
C ASN A 144 3.14 -14.58 2.62
N GLY A 145 3.23 -14.70 3.94
CA GLY A 145 3.95 -15.82 4.60
C GLY A 145 3.35 -17.20 4.31
N GLN A 146 2.12 -17.27 3.79
CA GLN A 146 1.41 -18.49 3.41
C GLN A 146 1.56 -18.83 1.92
N GLY A 147 2.33 -18.06 1.16
CA GLY A 147 2.54 -18.29 -0.27
C GLY A 147 1.37 -17.82 -1.14
N GLN A 148 0.46 -17.02 -0.60
CA GLN A 148 -0.70 -16.50 -1.33
C GLN A 148 -0.38 -15.13 -1.94
N LEU A 149 -0.97 -14.85 -3.11
CA LEU A 149 -0.88 -13.54 -3.74
C LEU A 149 -1.73 -12.52 -3.01
N VAL A 150 -1.12 -11.37 -2.75
CA VAL A 150 -1.71 -10.25 -2.00
C VAL A 150 -1.50 -8.97 -2.80
N VAL A 151 -2.59 -8.24 -3.03
CA VAL A 151 -2.60 -6.95 -3.70
C VAL A 151 -2.25 -5.86 -2.69
N ILE A 152 -1.38 -4.93 -3.10
CA ILE A 152 -0.89 -3.81 -2.29
C ILE A 152 -1.16 -2.48 -3.00
N ASP A 153 -1.00 -1.38 -2.25
CA ASP A 153 -0.99 -0.01 -2.75
C ASP A 153 -2.34 0.50 -3.29
N PHE A 154 -3.33 0.55 -2.40
CA PHE A 154 -4.69 1.02 -2.70
C PHE A 154 -4.83 2.55 -2.63
N GLY A 155 -3.73 3.31 -2.54
CA GLY A 155 -3.77 4.77 -2.40
C GLY A 155 -4.52 5.50 -3.52
N ARG A 156 -4.60 4.89 -4.72
CA ARG A 156 -5.30 5.44 -5.89
C ARG A 156 -6.70 4.86 -6.10
N SER A 157 -7.09 3.87 -5.30
CA SER A 157 -8.31 3.10 -5.46
C SER A 157 -9.58 3.91 -5.17
N GLY A 158 -10.71 3.35 -5.58
CA GLY A 158 -12.04 3.89 -5.28
C GLY A 158 -13.15 2.94 -5.69
N ARG A 159 -14.38 3.27 -5.32
CA ARG A 159 -15.55 2.48 -5.73
C ARG A 159 -15.89 2.71 -7.19
N VAL A 160 -16.22 1.63 -7.89
CA VAL A 160 -16.69 1.70 -9.28
C VAL A 160 -17.83 2.71 -9.45
N GLY A 161 -17.80 3.49 -10.52
CA GLY A 161 -18.80 4.54 -10.80
C GLY A 161 -18.59 5.87 -10.05
N ASN A 162 -17.77 5.91 -9.00
CA ASN A 162 -17.43 7.19 -8.35
C ASN A 162 -16.50 8.02 -9.23
N LYS A 163 -16.54 9.35 -9.03
CA LYS A 163 -15.61 10.27 -9.69
C LYS A 163 -14.19 10.06 -9.16
N ILE A 164 -13.23 9.99 -10.06
CA ILE A 164 -11.80 9.90 -9.75
C ILE A 164 -11.30 11.28 -9.32
N PRO A 165 -10.76 11.43 -8.10
CA PRO A 165 -10.07 12.65 -7.69
C PRO A 165 -8.95 13.00 -8.67
N THR A 166 -8.76 14.28 -8.97
CA THR A 166 -7.80 14.75 -9.99
C THR A 166 -6.40 14.21 -9.75
N GLU A 167 -5.97 14.18 -8.49
CA GLU A 167 -4.68 13.72 -8.00
C GLU A 167 -4.50 12.19 -8.05
N LYS A 168 -5.58 11.42 -8.21
CA LYS A 168 -5.58 9.95 -8.33
C LYS A 168 -5.76 9.45 -9.78
N ARG A 169 -5.88 10.34 -10.77
CA ARG A 169 -6.09 9.94 -12.18
C ARG A 169 -4.90 9.14 -12.71
N SER A 170 -5.17 7.95 -13.26
CA SER A 170 -4.15 7.14 -13.94
C SER A 170 -3.80 7.75 -15.31
N PRO A 171 -2.52 7.72 -15.74
CA PRO A 171 -2.15 8.17 -17.09
C PRO A 171 -2.76 7.29 -18.20
N TRP A 172 -3.15 6.06 -17.87
CA TRP A 172 -3.69 5.09 -18.82
C TRP A 172 -5.21 5.11 -18.96
N TRP A 173 -5.89 5.87 -18.09
CA TRP A 173 -7.35 5.95 -18.04
C TRP A 173 -7.81 7.41 -18.06
N ARG A 174 -8.58 7.78 -19.09
CA ARG A 174 -8.99 9.19 -19.32
C ARG A 174 -10.41 9.49 -18.83
N ALA A 175 -11.20 8.49 -18.48
CA ALA A 175 -12.56 8.72 -18.02
C ALA A 175 -12.55 9.35 -16.61
N GLU A 176 -13.62 10.05 -16.27
CA GLU A 176 -13.74 10.71 -14.97
C GLU A 176 -14.18 9.78 -13.85
N LEU A 177 -14.64 8.57 -14.18
CA LEU A 177 -15.19 7.61 -13.23
C LEU A 177 -14.28 6.39 -13.10
N TYR A 178 -14.23 5.86 -11.87
CA TYR A 178 -13.62 4.56 -11.59
C TYR A 178 -14.34 3.47 -12.40
N SER A 179 -13.57 2.68 -13.15
CA SER A 179 -14.07 1.59 -13.98
C SER A 179 -13.14 0.38 -13.88
N PHE A 180 -13.72 -0.82 -13.78
CA PHE A 180 -12.96 -2.08 -13.84
C PHE A 180 -12.15 -2.23 -15.13
N GLU A 181 -12.62 -1.61 -16.22
CA GLU A 181 -11.92 -1.58 -17.49
C GLU A 181 -10.54 -0.90 -17.37
N ALA A 182 -10.40 0.12 -16.51
CA ALA A 182 -9.14 0.81 -16.27
C ALA A 182 -8.05 -0.15 -15.76
N ASP A 183 -8.40 -1.01 -14.80
CA ASP A 183 -7.46 -2.00 -14.25
C ASP A 183 -7.12 -3.07 -15.27
N ARG A 184 -8.11 -3.58 -16.03
CA ARG A 184 -7.87 -4.58 -17.09
C ARG A 184 -6.91 -4.04 -18.15
N ILE A 185 -7.12 -2.81 -18.62
CA ILE A 185 -6.24 -2.14 -19.59
C ILE A 185 -4.82 -1.98 -19.01
N SER A 186 -4.71 -1.58 -17.75
CA SER A 186 -3.42 -1.37 -17.09
C SER A 186 -2.64 -2.68 -16.98
N LEU A 187 -3.31 -3.76 -16.57
CA LEU A 187 -2.72 -5.09 -16.47
C LEU A 187 -2.30 -5.66 -17.83
N ASP A 188 -3.17 -5.57 -18.84
CA ASP A 188 -2.85 -6.05 -20.19
C ASP A 188 -1.68 -5.29 -20.80
N LYS A 189 -1.63 -3.96 -20.65
CA LYS A 189 -0.51 -3.14 -21.12
C LYS A 189 0.79 -3.51 -20.45
N PHE A 190 0.78 -3.75 -19.14
CA PHE A 190 1.97 -4.18 -18.43
C PHE A 190 2.54 -5.46 -19.06
N PHE A 191 1.71 -6.48 -19.26
CA PHE A 191 2.16 -7.73 -19.88
C PHE A 191 2.58 -7.55 -21.35
N CYS A 192 1.98 -6.63 -22.11
CA CYS A 192 2.46 -6.32 -23.47
C CYS A 192 3.82 -5.62 -23.48
N MET A 193 4.10 -4.75 -22.51
CA MET A 193 5.36 -3.98 -22.45
C MET A 193 6.54 -4.78 -21.90
N PHE A 194 6.28 -5.71 -20.98
CA PHE A 194 7.32 -6.44 -20.23
C PHE A 194 7.40 -7.94 -20.60
N GLN A 195 6.87 -8.33 -21.75
CA GLN A 195 7.21 -9.63 -22.38
C GLN A 195 8.60 -9.54 -23.02
N THR A 196 9.63 -9.98 -22.30
CA THR A 196 10.96 -10.32 -22.81
C THR A 196 11.37 -11.69 -22.29
#